data_AF-A0A351V6H8-F1
#
_entry.id   AF-A0A351V6H8-F1
#
_cell.length_a   1.000
_cell.length_b   1.000
_cell.length_c   1.000
_cell.angle_alpha   90.00
_cell.angle_beta   90.00
_cell.angle_gamma   90.00
#
_symmetry.space_group_name_H-M   'P 1'
#
loop_
_entity.id
_entity.type
_entity.pdbx_description
1 polymer ?
#
loop_
_entity_poly.entity_id
_entity_poly.type
_entity_poly.pdbx_seq_one_letter_code
_entity_poly.pdbx_strand_id
1 'polypeptide(L)' 'MTCCAEDMAFLGFACAYEKAADLEEGKWVKVTALVKKEYFADYGGEGPVLAALSVEKSKAPKEEVISFI' A
#
# COMPACT_ATOMS: atom_id res chain seq x y z
N MET A 1 15.04 -20.03 21.61
CA MET A 1 15.49 -18.72 21.08
C MET A 1 14.84 -18.57 19.71
N THR A 2 13.54 -18.26 19.71
CA THR A 2 12.71 -18.17 18.50
C THR A 2 12.89 -16.79 17.89
N CYS A 3 13.74 -16.68 16.87
CA CYS A 3 13.87 -15.47 16.06
C CYS A 3 12.72 -15.44 15.03
N CYS A 4 11.51 -15.11 15.49
CA CYS A 4 10.31 -15.00 14.65
C CYS A 4 10.21 -13.65 13.90
N ALA A 5 11.34 -13.10 13.44
CA ALA A 5 11.40 -11.79 12.80
C ALA A 5 11.67 -11.84 11.28
N GLU A 6 11.80 -13.02 10.68
CA GLU A 6 12.27 -13.18 9.30
C GLU A 6 11.16 -13.11 8.22
N ASP A 7 9.88 -13.14 8.57
CA ASP A 7 8.76 -13.12 7.59
C ASP A 7 8.07 -11.75 7.45
N MET A 8 8.71 -10.67 7.91
CA MET A 8 8.20 -9.31 7.70
C MET A 8 8.77 -8.73 6.40
N ALA A 9 7.98 -8.80 5.33
CA ALA A 9 8.26 -8.12 4.07
C ALA A 9 7.43 -6.83 3.95
N PHE A 10 8.00 -5.81 3.32
CA PHE A 10 7.22 -4.65 2.90
C PHE A 10 6.20 -5.11 1.86
N LEU A 11 4.92 -5.04 2.24
CA LEU A 11 3.81 -5.25 1.34
C LEU A 11 3.27 -3.90 0.88
N GLY A 12 3.36 -3.64 -0.42
CA GLY A 12 2.86 -2.42 -1.03
C GLY A 12 2.34 -2.67 -2.43
N PHE A 13 1.27 -1.96 -2.79
CA PHE A 13 0.74 -1.93 -4.15
C PHE A 13 1.04 -0.57 -4.76
N ALA A 14 1.42 -0.56 -6.04
CA ALA A 14 1.56 0.67 -6.81
C ALA A 14 0.21 1.40 -6.80
N CYS A 15 0.22 2.68 -6.44
CA CYS A 15 -1.00 3.48 -6.32
C CYS A 15 -0.83 4.80 -7.07
N ALA A 16 -1.66 5.01 -8.08
CA ALA A 16 -1.73 6.26 -8.82
C ALA A 16 -2.75 7.19 -8.14
N TYR A 17 -2.27 8.36 -7.72
CA TYR A 17 -3.10 9.40 -7.11
C TYR A 17 -2.63 10.78 -7.56
N GLU A 18 -3.54 11.61 -8.06
CA GLU A 18 -3.20 12.94 -8.62
C GLU A 18 -2.61 13.88 -7.57
N LYS A 19 -3.02 13.76 -6.29
CA LYS A 19 -2.54 14.58 -5.18
C LYS A 19 -1.51 13.85 -4.31
N ALA A 20 -0.80 12.88 -4.88
CA ALA A 20 0.23 12.14 -4.15
C ALA A 20 1.32 13.07 -3.58
N ALA A 21 1.63 14.17 -4.27
CA ALA A 21 2.59 15.17 -3.80
C ALA A 21 2.15 15.92 -2.53
N ASP A 22 0.85 15.97 -2.23
CA ASP A 22 0.31 16.60 -1.02
C ASP A 22 0.34 15.65 0.20
N LEU A 23 0.74 14.39 0.00
CA LEU A 23 0.84 13.40 1.08
C LEU A 23 2.19 13.50 1.79
N GLU A 24 2.14 13.49 3.11
CA GLU A 24 3.34 13.44 3.95
C GLU A 24 3.72 11.99 4.22
N GLU A 25 5.02 11.70 4.12
CA GLU A 25 5.57 10.38 4.45
C GLU A 25 5.29 10.01 5.92
N GLY A 26 5.02 8.73 6.18
CA GLY A 26 4.74 8.21 7.53
C GLY A 26 3.34 8.54 8.08
N LYS A 27 2.44 9.12 7.28
CA LYS A 27 1.05 9.34 7.67
C LYS A 27 0.16 8.16 7.32
N TRP A 28 -0.77 7.87 8.23
CA TRP A 28 -1.84 6.91 7.99
C TRP A 28 -2.95 7.56 7.16
N VAL A 29 -3.31 6.90 6.08
CA VAL A 29 -4.42 7.30 5.20
C VAL A 29 -5.32 6.11 4.91
N LYS A 30 -6.60 6.39 4.73
CA LYS A 30 -7.58 5.44 4.20
C LYS A 30 -7.75 5.72 2.71
N VAL A 31 -7.48 4.72 1.89
CA VAL A 31 -7.56 4.83 0.43
C VAL A 31 -8.74 4.00 -0.07
N THR A 32 -9.59 4.62 -0.89
CA THR A 32 -10.57 3.92 -1.73
C THR A 32 -10.05 3.98 -3.16
N ALA A 33 -9.80 2.83 -3.79
CA ALA A 33 -9.20 2.75 -5.12
C ALA A 33 -9.84 1.67 -5.98
N LEU A 34 -9.75 1.85 -7.30
CA LEU A 34 -10.05 0.78 -8.26
C LEU A 34 -8.79 -0.04 -8.51
N VAL A 35 -8.91 -1.36 -8.41
CA VAL A 35 -7.82 -2.29 -8.75
C VAL A 35 -7.82 -2.53 -10.25
N LYS A 36 -6.70 -2.25 -10.91
CA LYS A 36 -6.49 -2.51 -12.33
C LYS A 36 -5.30 -3.42 -12.52
N LYS A 37 -5.34 -4.23 -13.58
CA LYS A 37 -4.17 -4.99 -14.04
C LYS A 37 -3.49 -4.16 -15.12
N GLU A 38 -2.34 -3.58 -14.80
CA GLU A 38 -1.60 -2.69 -15.70
C GLU A 38 -0.10 -3.01 -15.68
N TYR A 39 0.59 -2.66 -16.76
CA TYR A 39 2.04 -2.77 -16.81
C TYR A 39 2.67 -1.73 -15.89
N PHE A 40 3.53 -2.18 -14.97
CA PHE A 40 4.27 -1.31 -14.07
C PHE A 40 5.74 -1.71 -14.07
N ALA A 41 6.63 -0.74 -14.35
CA ALA A 41 8.04 -1.01 -14.60
C ALA A 41 8.74 -1.63 -13.38
N ASP A 42 8.45 -1.16 -12.17
CA ASP A 42 8.99 -1.74 -10.92
C ASP A 42 8.52 -3.17 -10.65
N TYR A 43 7.41 -3.59 -11.27
CA TYR A 43 6.96 -4.98 -11.23
C TYR A 43 7.62 -5.85 -12.30
N GLY A 44 8.31 -5.25 -13.28
CA GLY A 44 8.89 -5.97 -14.42
C GLY A 44 7.83 -6.60 -15.34
N GLY A 45 6.56 -6.17 -15.26
CA GLY A 45 5.45 -6.82 -15.95
C GLY A 45 4.09 -6.22 -15.61
N GLU A 46 3.02 -6.95 -15.97
CA GLU A 46 1.67 -6.60 -15.55
C GLU A 46 1.41 -6.99 -14.10
N GLY A 47 0.85 -6.08 -13.31
CA GLY A 47 0.46 -6.34 -11.94
C GLY A 47 -0.70 -5.46 -11.48
N PRO A 48 -1.12 -5.62 -10.22
CA PRO A 48 -2.19 -4.82 -9.64
C PRO A 48 -1.71 -3.39 -9.37
N VAL A 49 -2.31 -2.43 -10.07
CA VAL A 49 -2.13 -1.00 -9.82
C VAL A 49 -3.44 -0.43 -9.29
N LEU A 50 -3.34 0.30 -8.18
CA LEU A 50 -4.46 0.97 -7.54
C LEU A 50 -4.64 2.35 -8.16
N ALA A 51 -5.81 2.64 -8.72
CA ALA A 51 -6.20 3.99 -9.12
C ALA A 51 -7.01 4.62 -7.98
N ALA A 52 -6.41 5.53 -7.20
CA ALA A 52 -7.05 6.12 -6.03
C ALA A 52 -8.21 7.03 -6.42
N LEU A 53 -9.39 6.73 -5.88
CA LEU A 53 -10.60 7.54 -6.01
C LEU A 53 -10.73 8.54 -4.86
N SER A 54 -10.36 8.13 -3.65
CA SER A 54 -10.38 8.98 -2.45
C SER A 54 -9.26 8.59 -1.50
N VAL A 55 -8.63 9.59 -0.91
CA VAL A 55 -7.59 9.44 0.12
C VAL A 55 -7.96 10.33 1.29
N GLU A 56 -8.19 9.73 2.45
CA GLU A 56 -8.62 10.43 3.66
C GLU A 56 -7.59 10.22 4.76
N LYS A 57 -7.23 11.28 5.50
CA LYS A 57 -6.33 11.15 6.66
C LYS A 57 -6.98 10.24 7.71
N SER A 58 -6.24 9.26 8.19
CA SER A 58 -6.72 8.30 9.18
C SER A 58 -5.78 8.22 10.38
N LYS A 59 -6.27 7.63 11.46
CA LYS A 59 -5.42 7.16 12.56
C LYS A 59 -4.76 5.84 12.16
N ALA A 60 -3.74 5.45 12.91
CA ALA A 60 -3.12 4.14 12.79
C ALA A 60 -4.18 3.02 12.83
N PRO A 61 -4.03 1.96 12.01
CA PRO A 61 -4.90 0.79 12.11
C PRO A 61 -4.72 0.12 13.48
N LYS A 62 -5.72 -0.67 13.89
CA LYS A 62 -5.65 -1.41 15.15
C LYS A 62 -4.49 -2.42 15.15
N GLU A 63 -4.20 -2.98 13.99
CA GLU A 63 -3.09 -3.89 13.74
C GLU A 63 -2.21 -3.28 12.65
N GLU A 64 -0.97 -2.96 12.98
CA GLU A 64 0.00 -2.34 12.06
C GLU A 64 0.69 -3.38 11.17
N VAL A 65 0.54 -4.67 11.50
CA VAL A 65 1.12 -5.80 10.78
C VAL A 65 0.00 -6.61 10.14
N ILE A 66 0.16 -6.92 8.85
CA ILE A 66 -0.77 -7.79 8.11
C ILE A 66 -0.31 -9.23 8.28
N SER A 67 -1.22 -10.12 8.67
CA SER A 67 -1.00 -11.57 8.80
C SER A 67 -1.96 -12.32 7.87
N PHE A 68 -1.44 -13.32 7.14
CA PHE A 68 -2.20 -14.15 6.17
C PHE A 68 -2.54 -15.56 6.70
N ILE A 69 -2.48 -15.76 8.03
CA ILE A 69 -2.74 -17.06 8.68
C ILE A 69 -4.18 -17.53 8.45
#